data_AF-A0A6L8I4J5-F1
#
_entry.id   AF-A0A6L8I4J5-F1
#
_cell.length_a   1.000
_cell.length_b   1.000
_cell.length_c   1.000
_cell.angle_alpha   90.00
_cell.angle_beta   90.00
_cell.angle_gamma   90.00
#
_symmetry.space_group_name_H-M   'P 1'
#
loop_
_entity.id
_entity.type
_entity.pdbx_description
1 polymer ?
#
loop_
_entity_poly.entity_id
_entity_poly.type
_entity_poly.pdbx_seq_one_letter_code
_entity_poly.pdbx_strand_id
1 'polypeptide(L)'
;MVAGGGLESAPNSFFVLTVVLHISAFRVRLHRMENLSSAKRVARVKLTLTRRSVDALKPEDKSWIAWDDRLTGFGCRVQPSGTKSFIVNYRAGDGGRKAPNKRVVIGRYGRVGPDEARRKARDMLGQVARGEDPAGERAEARGVPTLAEAFETYIKANPNRADNTVKLYRQILQGKLGDWVKRPLDAITRQDVEDRFNRITERHGWATGNQAMSMLRSVYRRPCV
;
A
#
# COMPACT_ATOMS: atom_id res chain seq x y z
N MET A 1 80.00 -50.28 -14.84
CA MET A 1 78.95 -49.58 -14.07
C MET A 1 77.62 -49.79 -14.78
N VAL A 2 76.56 -49.99 -14.00
CA VAL A 2 75.25 -50.61 -14.33
C VAL A 2 74.13 -49.56 -14.43
N ALA A 3 72.99 -49.98 -15.00
CA ALA A 3 71.62 -49.41 -14.92
C ALA A 3 71.32 -48.23 -15.86
N GLY A 4 70.14 -48.05 -16.48
CA GLY A 4 68.74 -48.44 -16.21
C GLY A 4 67.92 -47.21 -16.66
N GLY A 5 66.87 -47.26 -17.49
CA GLY A 5 65.53 -47.78 -17.20
C GLY A 5 64.55 -46.62 -16.90
N GLY A 6 63.56 -46.40 -17.79
CA GLY A 6 62.19 -46.03 -17.40
C GLY A 6 61.75 -44.55 -17.28
N LEU A 7 60.75 -44.23 -18.10
CA LEU A 7 59.50 -43.48 -17.79
C LEU A 7 59.48 -41.95 -17.65
N GLU A 8 58.31 -41.44 -18.09
CA GLU A 8 57.54 -40.29 -17.61
C GLU A 8 57.48 -38.96 -18.40
N SER A 9 56.28 -38.77 -18.99
CA SER A 9 55.41 -37.59 -18.85
C SER A 9 55.63 -36.35 -19.74
N ALA A 10 54.59 -36.09 -20.55
CA ALA A 10 54.18 -34.77 -21.05
C ALA A 10 53.81 -33.82 -19.87
N PRO A 11 53.51 -32.50 -20.04
CA PRO A 11 53.19 -31.79 -21.27
C PRO A 11 53.73 -30.35 -21.43
N ASN A 12 53.48 -29.84 -22.65
CA ASN A 12 53.69 -28.48 -23.14
C ASN A 12 53.12 -27.36 -22.26
N SER A 13 53.97 -26.35 -22.07
CA SER A 13 53.58 -24.95 -21.88
C SER A 13 52.65 -24.47 -23.00
N PHE A 14 51.34 -24.63 -22.82
CA PHE A 14 50.33 -23.70 -23.33
C PHE A 14 49.64 -23.06 -22.13
N PHE A 15 50.48 -22.29 -21.44
CA PHE A 15 50.16 -21.41 -20.35
C PHE A 15 49.22 -20.30 -20.88
N VAL A 16 48.07 -20.14 -20.21
CA VAL A 16 47.39 -18.87 -19.85
C VAL A 16 46.26 -18.28 -20.70
N LEU A 17 46.15 -18.43 -22.03
CA LEU A 17 45.18 -17.55 -22.74
C LEU A 17 43.69 -17.95 -22.76
N THR A 18 43.28 -19.08 -22.17
CA THR A 18 41.88 -19.57 -22.30
C THR A 18 41.06 -19.55 -21.00
N VAL A 19 41.66 -19.23 -19.84
CA VAL A 19 40.91 -19.23 -18.56
C VAL A 19 40.33 -17.86 -18.19
N VAL A 20 40.87 -16.76 -18.75
CA VAL A 20 40.37 -15.40 -18.43
C VAL A 20 39.00 -15.10 -19.09
N LEU A 21 38.64 -15.76 -20.19
CA LEU A 21 37.34 -15.54 -20.86
C LEU A 21 36.18 -16.35 -20.25
N HIS A 22 36.44 -17.39 -19.44
CA HIS A 22 35.38 -18.09 -18.72
C HIS A 22 35.00 -17.43 -17.38
N ILE A 23 35.90 -16.63 -16.78
CA ILE A 23 35.60 -15.94 -15.51
C ILE A 23 34.75 -14.69 -15.75
N SER A 24 34.91 -13.98 -16.88
CA SER A 24 34.11 -12.79 -17.19
C SER A 24 32.65 -13.11 -17.55
N ALA A 25 32.39 -14.25 -18.20
CA ALA A 25 31.02 -14.71 -18.46
C ALA A 25 30.33 -15.28 -17.21
N PHE A 26 31.09 -15.83 -16.25
CA PHE A 26 30.54 -16.29 -14.97
C PHE A 26 30.26 -15.13 -14.01
N ARG A 27 31.10 -14.08 -13.99
CA ARG A 27 30.94 -12.90 -13.12
C ARG A 27 29.74 -12.02 -13.52
N VAL A 28 29.43 -11.91 -14.81
CA VAL A 28 28.21 -11.21 -15.30
C VAL A 28 26.96 -12.07 -15.12
N ARG A 29 27.08 -13.40 -15.20
CA ARG A 29 25.95 -14.33 -14.95
C ARG A 29 25.62 -14.46 -13.46
N LEU A 30 26.58 -14.31 -12.55
CA LEU A 30 26.31 -14.22 -11.10
C LEU A 30 25.68 -12.89 -10.68
N HIS A 31 26.08 -11.77 -11.29
CA HIS A 31 25.45 -10.46 -11.02
C HIS A 31 23.99 -10.37 -11.51
N ARG A 32 23.59 -11.26 -12.43
CA ARG A 32 22.19 -11.37 -12.88
C ARG A 32 21.33 -12.26 -11.97
N MET A 33 21.93 -13.04 -11.06
CA MET A 33 21.19 -13.92 -10.15
C MET A 33 20.98 -13.31 -8.75
N GLU A 34 21.79 -12.35 -8.31
CA GLU A 34 21.56 -11.65 -7.02
C GLU A 34 20.35 -10.70 -7.05
N ASN A 35 19.96 -10.21 -8.24
CA ASN A 35 18.86 -9.24 -8.38
C ASN A 35 17.49 -9.86 -8.73
N LEU A 36 17.40 -11.19 -8.89
CA LEU A 36 16.15 -11.88 -9.23
C LEU A 36 15.33 -12.36 -8.01
N SER A 37 15.72 -12.03 -6.77
CA SER A 37 15.05 -12.52 -5.54
C SER A 37 14.26 -11.46 -4.74
N SER A 38 14.44 -10.16 -4.98
CA SER A 38 13.80 -9.13 -4.13
C SER A 38 12.27 -9.06 -4.27
N ALA A 39 11.72 -9.22 -5.49
CA ALA A 39 10.28 -9.13 -5.72
C ALA A 39 9.48 -10.37 -5.26
N LYS A 40 10.11 -11.54 -5.13
CA LYS A 40 9.46 -12.80 -4.72
C LYS A 40 9.48 -13.06 -3.20
N ARG A 41 10.17 -12.22 -2.41
CA ARG A 41 10.24 -12.34 -0.93
C ARG A 41 9.10 -11.65 -0.17
N VAL A 42 8.12 -11.06 -0.86
CA VAL A 42 7.02 -10.30 -0.25
C VAL A 42 6.09 -11.16 0.64
N ALA A 43 6.22 -12.50 0.64
CA ALA A 43 5.17 -13.38 1.17
C ALA A 43 5.57 -14.47 2.19
N ARG A 44 6.82 -14.63 2.66
CA ARG A 44 7.20 -15.98 3.11
C ARG A 44 7.69 -16.25 4.53
N VAL A 45 7.71 -15.28 5.43
CA VAL A 45 7.97 -15.61 6.85
C VAL A 45 6.64 -15.61 7.61
N LYS A 46 6.02 -16.80 7.67
CA LYS A 46 5.00 -17.11 8.67
C LYS A 46 5.73 -17.42 9.95
N LEU A 47 5.53 -16.62 10.98
CA LEU A 47 6.10 -16.86 12.30
C LEU A 47 5.08 -16.48 13.36
N THR A 48 5.15 -17.12 14.53
CA THR A 48 4.35 -16.65 15.65
C THR A 48 4.90 -15.30 16.13
N LEU A 49 4.12 -14.23 15.97
CA LEU A 49 4.50 -12.89 16.41
C LEU A 49 4.43 -12.83 17.95
N THR A 50 5.60 -12.89 18.58
CA THR A 50 5.83 -12.69 20.00
C THR A 50 6.74 -11.47 20.16
N ARG A 51 6.88 -10.95 21.38
CA ARG A 51 7.75 -9.78 21.63
C ARG A 51 9.18 -10.05 21.12
N ARG A 52 9.74 -11.20 21.50
CA ARG A 52 11.07 -11.65 21.05
C ARG A 52 11.18 -11.78 19.54
N SER A 53 10.17 -12.38 18.88
CA SER A 53 10.24 -12.57 17.44
C SER A 53 10.09 -11.26 16.66
N VAL A 54 9.29 -10.31 17.16
CA VAL A 54 9.16 -8.96 16.60
C VAL A 54 10.43 -8.14 16.82
N ASP A 55 11.07 -8.27 17.99
CA ASP A 55 12.37 -7.63 18.27
C ASP A 55 13.45 -8.12 17.30
N ALA A 56 13.48 -9.42 17.01
CA ALA A 56 14.44 -10.03 16.09
C ALA A 56 14.26 -9.63 14.61
N LEU A 57 13.12 -9.03 14.23
CA LEU A 57 12.91 -8.58 12.85
C LEU A 57 13.85 -7.43 12.50
N LYS A 58 14.65 -7.62 11.46
CA LYS A 58 15.60 -6.63 10.96
C LYS A 58 14.98 -5.79 9.83
N PRO A 59 15.24 -4.47 9.79
CA PRO A 59 14.90 -3.67 8.63
C PRO A 59 15.72 -4.11 7.42
N GLU A 60 15.10 -4.01 6.24
CA GLU A 60 15.74 -4.23 4.94
C GLU A 60 15.56 -2.94 4.10
N ASP A 61 16.21 -2.86 2.93
CA ASP A 61 16.11 -1.70 2.03
C ASP A 61 14.67 -1.38 1.60
N LYS A 62 13.78 -2.38 1.62
CA LYS A 62 12.36 -2.23 1.31
C LYS A 62 11.51 -2.67 2.50
N SER A 63 10.36 -2.00 2.67
CA SER A 63 9.43 -2.40 3.73
C SER A 63 8.87 -3.79 3.45
N TRP A 64 8.93 -4.67 4.43
CA TRP A 64 8.44 -6.04 4.34
C TRP A 64 7.50 -6.37 5.50
N ILE A 65 6.81 -7.51 5.41
CA ILE A 65 5.77 -7.91 6.36
C ILE A 65 6.06 -9.32 6.84
N ALA A 66 6.17 -9.48 8.16
CA ALA A 66 6.12 -10.77 8.83
C ALA A 66 4.66 -11.10 9.15
N TRP A 67 4.15 -12.23 8.67
CA TRP A 67 2.77 -12.65 8.93
C TRP A 67 2.72 -13.54 10.16
N ASP A 68 1.69 -13.35 10.99
CA ASP A 68 1.41 -14.21 12.13
C ASP A 68 0.91 -15.57 11.66
N ASP A 69 1.40 -16.63 12.29
CA ASP A 69 0.92 -17.99 12.00
C ASP A 69 -0.44 -18.29 12.66
N ARG A 70 -0.72 -17.65 13.81
CA ARG A 70 -1.95 -17.91 14.59
C ARG A 70 -3.18 -17.17 14.06
N LEU A 71 -2.99 -16.04 13.38
CA LEU A 71 -4.08 -15.22 12.88
C LEU A 71 -3.83 -14.81 11.43
N THR A 72 -4.58 -15.43 10.52
CA THR A 72 -4.50 -15.11 9.09
C THR A 72 -4.89 -13.65 8.86
N GLY A 73 -4.07 -12.93 8.10
CA GLY A 73 -4.29 -11.51 7.83
C GLY A 73 -3.69 -10.57 8.89
N PHE A 74 -3.19 -11.07 10.01
CA PHE A 74 -2.44 -10.27 10.97
C PHE A 74 -0.93 -10.35 10.72
N GLY A 75 -0.24 -9.22 10.78
CA GLY A 75 1.19 -9.17 10.53
C GLY A 75 1.89 -7.98 11.18
N CYS A 76 3.22 -8.03 11.19
CA CYS A 76 4.08 -6.91 11.58
C CYS A 76 4.82 -6.40 10.33
N ARG A 77 4.55 -5.15 9.96
CA ARG A 77 5.27 -4.43 8.90
C ARG A 77 6.52 -3.80 9.48
N VAL A 78 7.66 -4.10 8.87
CA VAL A 78 8.96 -3.49 9.18
C VAL A 78 9.29 -2.49 8.08
N GLN A 79 9.53 -1.24 8.45
CA GLN A 79 10.00 -0.21 7.52
C GLN A 79 11.53 -0.23 7.43
N PRO A 80 12.11 0.27 6.33
CA PRO A 80 13.57 0.44 6.21
C PRO A 80 14.17 1.31 7.31
N SER A 81 13.38 2.25 7.84
CA SER A 81 13.73 3.09 9.00
C SER A 81 13.84 2.33 10.33
N GLY A 82 13.58 1.02 10.36
CA GLY A 82 13.50 0.22 11.59
C GLY A 82 12.17 0.34 12.33
N THR A 83 11.25 1.18 11.85
CA THR A 83 9.92 1.30 12.48
C THR A 83 9.09 0.04 12.21
N LYS A 84 8.58 -0.55 13.29
CA LYS A 84 7.74 -1.75 13.28
C LYS A 84 6.30 -1.37 13.62
N SER A 85 5.35 -1.83 12.81
CA SER A 85 3.92 -1.56 13.03
C SER A 85 3.09 -2.81 12.77
N PHE A 86 2.14 -3.07 13.67
CA PHE A 86 1.18 -4.13 13.49
C PHE A 86 0.10 -3.73 12.49
N ILE A 87 -0.23 -4.65 11.60
CA ILE A 87 -1.20 -4.46 10.52
C ILE A 87 -2.19 -5.62 10.49
N VAL A 88 -3.41 -5.31 10.04
CA VAL A 88 -4.40 -6.29 9.58
C VAL A 88 -4.62 -6.10 8.10
N ASN A 89 -4.70 -7.20 7.38
CA ASN A 89 -5.04 -7.25 5.98
C ASN A 89 -6.32 -8.08 5.84
N TYR A 90 -7.36 -7.47 5.32
CA TYR A 90 -8.68 -8.08 5.21
C TYR A 90 -9.31 -7.74 3.86
N ARG A 91 -10.35 -8.47 3.49
CA ARG A 91 -11.16 -8.17 2.31
C ARG A 91 -12.52 -7.70 2.81
N ALA A 92 -12.92 -6.48 2.45
CA ALA A 92 -14.21 -5.90 2.80
C ALA A 92 -15.30 -6.35 1.80
N GLY A 93 -16.54 -6.55 2.27
CA GLY A 93 -17.69 -7.00 1.46
C GLY A 93 -17.94 -8.50 1.56
N ASP A 94 -18.70 -9.07 0.61
CA ASP A 94 -19.17 -10.49 0.59
C ASP A 94 -18.06 -11.56 0.45
N GLY A 95 -16.83 -11.28 0.90
CA GLY A 95 -15.78 -12.29 1.10
C GLY A 95 -15.18 -12.90 -0.17
N GLY A 96 -15.60 -12.46 -1.36
CA GLY A 96 -15.14 -13.03 -2.63
C GLY A 96 -13.67 -12.73 -2.97
N ARG A 97 -13.06 -13.57 -3.81
CA ARG A 97 -11.68 -13.39 -4.35
C ARG A 97 -11.50 -12.07 -5.13
N LYS A 98 -12.62 -11.45 -5.55
CA LYS A 98 -12.68 -10.15 -6.25
C LYS A 98 -12.76 -8.94 -5.32
N ALA A 99 -12.98 -9.15 -4.02
CA ALA A 99 -13.07 -8.05 -3.06
C ALA A 99 -11.72 -7.33 -2.88
N PRO A 100 -11.71 -5.99 -2.74
CA PRO A 100 -10.49 -5.22 -2.58
C PRO A 100 -9.78 -5.61 -1.29
N ASN A 101 -8.47 -5.86 -1.38
CA ASN A 101 -7.64 -6.14 -0.22
C ASN A 101 -7.31 -4.84 0.50
N LYS A 102 -7.89 -4.64 1.68
CA LYS A 102 -7.68 -3.46 2.51
C LYS A 102 -6.70 -3.78 3.64
N ARG A 103 -5.80 -2.84 3.88
CA ARG A 103 -4.81 -2.92 4.95
C ARG A 103 -5.01 -1.80 5.95
N VAL A 104 -5.12 -2.16 7.22
CA VAL A 104 -5.27 -1.22 8.33
C VAL A 104 -4.13 -1.40 9.32
N VAL A 105 -3.57 -0.28 9.77
CA VAL A 105 -2.56 -0.28 10.84
C VAL A 105 -3.29 -0.33 12.19
N ILE A 106 -2.89 -1.28 13.03
CA ILE A 106 -3.39 -1.41 14.40
C ILE A 106 -2.65 -0.46 15.33
N GLY A 107 -1.32 -0.43 15.21
CA GLY A 107 -0.48 0.37 16.07
C GLY A 107 1.01 0.12 15.84
N ARG A 108 1.83 1.07 16.31
CA ARG A 108 3.28 0.95 16.28
C ARG A 108 3.75 0.03 17.40
N TYR A 109 4.70 -0.84 17.08
CA TYR A 109 5.39 -1.66 18.06
C TYR A 109 6.14 -0.77 19.07
N GLY A 110 5.99 -1.05 20.36
CA GLY A 110 6.46 -0.21 21.47
C GLY A 110 5.35 0.60 22.14
N ARG A 111 4.28 0.96 21.41
CA ARG A 111 3.04 1.49 22.01
C ARG A 111 1.99 0.41 22.24
N VAL A 112 1.94 -0.58 21.35
CA VAL A 112 1.02 -1.71 21.43
C VAL A 112 1.85 -2.99 21.48
N GLY A 113 1.50 -3.91 22.38
CA GLY A 113 2.15 -5.22 22.49
C GLY A 113 1.65 -6.21 21.42
N PRO A 114 2.42 -7.27 21.08
CA PRO A 114 1.99 -8.28 20.10
C PRO A 114 0.66 -8.96 20.45
N ASP A 115 0.43 -9.28 21.73
CA ASP A 115 -0.79 -9.97 22.16
C ASP A 115 -2.01 -9.04 22.13
N GLU A 116 -1.84 -7.79 22.54
CA GLU A 116 -2.87 -6.76 22.45
C GLU A 116 -3.20 -6.44 20.98
N ALA A 117 -2.18 -6.32 20.13
CA ALA A 117 -2.36 -6.14 18.69
C ALA A 117 -3.10 -7.34 18.07
N ARG A 118 -2.78 -8.57 18.48
CA ARG A 118 -3.47 -9.78 18.02
C ARG A 118 -4.94 -9.80 18.47
N ARG A 119 -5.25 -9.36 19.70
CA ARG A 119 -6.65 -9.22 20.16
C ARG A 119 -7.41 -8.21 19.31
N LYS A 120 -6.88 -7.00 19.17
CA LYS A 120 -7.46 -5.94 18.31
C LYS A 120 -7.63 -6.41 16.85
N ALA A 121 -6.68 -7.22 16.35
CA ALA A 121 -6.77 -7.80 15.02
C ALA A 121 -7.94 -8.78 14.89
N ARG A 122 -8.14 -9.66 15.88
CA ARG A 122 -9.30 -10.57 15.90
C ARG A 122 -10.61 -9.81 15.93
N ASP A 123 -10.70 -8.79 16.75
CA ASP A 123 -11.92 -7.98 16.88
C ASP A 123 -12.26 -7.33 15.53
N MET A 124 -11.28 -6.70 14.88
CA MET A 124 -11.45 -6.11 13.53
C MET A 124 -11.81 -7.14 12.47
N LEU A 125 -11.18 -8.32 12.47
CA LEU A 125 -11.51 -9.37 11.51
C LEU A 125 -12.90 -9.95 11.77
N GLY A 126 -13.35 -10.00 13.03
CA GLY A 126 -14.70 -10.38 13.42
C GLY A 126 -15.76 -9.38 12.92
N GLN A 127 -15.50 -8.08 13.04
CA GLN A 127 -16.34 -7.02 12.45
C GLN A 127 -16.47 -7.20 10.94
N VAL A 128 -15.34 -7.38 10.25
CA VAL A 128 -15.33 -7.65 8.80
C VAL A 128 -16.14 -8.89 8.42
N ALA A 129 -16.05 -9.96 9.21
CA ALA A 129 -16.82 -11.17 8.99
C ALA A 129 -18.34 -10.96 9.17
N ARG A 130 -18.76 -9.97 9.96
CA ARG A 130 -20.16 -9.56 10.11
C ARG A 130 -20.64 -8.61 9.00
N GLY A 131 -19.78 -8.27 8.04
CA GLY A 131 -20.09 -7.34 6.96
C GLY A 131 -19.86 -5.86 7.28
N GLU A 132 -19.33 -5.56 8.48
CA GLU A 132 -18.89 -4.21 8.85
C GLU A 132 -17.56 -3.89 8.14
N ASP A 133 -17.32 -2.63 7.71
CA ASP A 133 -16.02 -2.21 7.16
C ASP A 133 -15.30 -1.29 8.15
N PRO A 134 -14.40 -1.80 9.01
CA PRO A 134 -13.73 -1.01 10.05
C PRO A 134 -12.88 0.15 9.51
N ALA A 135 -12.50 0.12 8.22
CA ALA A 135 -11.82 1.27 7.58
C ALA A 135 -12.81 2.37 7.20
N GLY A 136 -14.06 2.03 6.87
CA GLY A 136 -15.15 2.97 6.67
C GLY A 136 -15.62 3.56 8.00
N GLU A 137 -15.82 2.72 9.02
CA GLU A 137 -16.24 3.17 10.36
C GLU A 137 -15.18 4.02 11.07
N ARG A 138 -13.88 3.75 10.86
CA ARG A 138 -12.82 4.64 11.38
C ARG A 138 -12.82 6.03 10.74
N ALA A 139 -13.37 6.19 9.54
CA ALA A 139 -13.55 7.49 8.93
C ALA A 139 -14.78 8.21 9.54
N GLU A 140 -15.87 7.48 9.81
CA GLU A 140 -17.04 7.98 10.55
C GLU A 140 -16.67 8.38 12.00
N ALA A 141 -15.86 7.58 12.70
CA ALA A 141 -15.44 7.84 14.09
C ALA A 141 -14.44 9.01 14.24
N ARG A 142 -13.89 9.55 13.15
CA ARG A 142 -12.97 10.71 13.19
C ARG A 142 -13.67 12.05 13.06
N GLY A 143 -14.99 12.08 12.90
CA GLY A 143 -15.74 13.34 12.67
C GLY A 143 -15.38 14.01 11.34
N VAL A 144 -14.79 13.26 10.39
CA VAL A 144 -14.50 13.79 9.05
C VAL A 144 -15.83 13.79 8.29
N PRO A 145 -16.36 14.95 7.89
CA PRO A 145 -17.61 15.00 7.16
C PRO A 145 -17.44 14.31 5.80
N THR A 146 -18.54 13.76 5.32
CA THR A 146 -18.67 13.31 3.94
C THR A 146 -18.58 14.50 2.99
N LEU A 147 -18.29 14.24 1.71
CA LEU A 147 -18.30 15.28 0.69
C LEU A 147 -19.66 16.02 0.63
N ALA A 148 -20.78 15.29 0.82
CA ALA A 148 -22.11 15.87 0.89
C ALA A 148 -22.27 16.87 2.05
N GLU A 149 -21.88 16.46 3.26
CA GLU A 149 -22.00 17.30 4.46
C GLU A 149 -21.09 18.54 4.37
N ALA A 150 -19.86 18.35 3.88
CA ALA A 150 -18.93 19.45 3.63
C ALA A 150 -19.47 20.42 2.57
N PHE A 151 -20.12 19.89 1.52
CA PHE A 151 -20.75 20.69 0.48
C PHE A 151 -21.91 21.53 1.03
N GLU A 152 -22.82 20.93 1.80
CA GLU A 152 -23.94 21.67 2.39
C GLU A 152 -23.46 22.73 3.38
N THR A 153 -22.41 22.43 4.16
CA THR A 153 -21.75 23.42 5.03
C THR A 153 -21.17 24.58 4.21
N TYR A 154 -20.53 24.29 3.08
CA TYR A 154 -19.98 25.29 2.17
C TYR A 154 -21.06 26.20 1.54
N ILE A 155 -22.21 25.64 1.15
CA ILE A 155 -23.33 26.40 0.60
C ILE A 155 -23.95 27.29 1.68
N LYS A 156 -24.21 26.75 2.88
CA LYS A 156 -24.77 27.50 4.01
C LYS A 156 -23.86 28.64 4.48
N ALA A 157 -22.54 28.46 4.39
CA ALA A 157 -21.56 29.46 4.81
C ALA A 157 -21.57 30.76 3.98
N ASN A 158 -22.25 30.80 2.84
CA ASN A 158 -22.48 32.05 2.10
C ASN A 158 -23.95 32.12 1.64
N PRO A 159 -24.85 32.67 2.47
CA PRO A 159 -26.27 32.79 2.13
C PRO A 159 -26.54 33.77 0.98
N ASN A 160 -25.61 34.67 0.68
CA ASN A 160 -25.74 35.67 -0.41
C ASN A 160 -25.37 35.10 -1.79
N ARG A 161 -25.15 33.79 -1.90
CA ARG A 161 -24.82 33.16 -3.17
C ARG A 161 -26.06 33.12 -4.07
N ALA A 162 -25.90 33.55 -5.31
CA ALA A 162 -26.96 33.47 -6.31
C ALA A 162 -27.51 32.03 -6.46
N ASP A 163 -28.83 31.89 -6.52
CA ASP A 163 -29.52 30.60 -6.60
C ASP A 163 -29.07 29.75 -7.78
N ASN A 164 -28.80 30.38 -8.93
CA ASN A 164 -28.29 29.69 -10.11
C ASN A 164 -26.92 29.04 -9.86
N THR A 165 -26.05 29.69 -9.07
CA THR A 165 -24.77 29.12 -8.67
C THR A 165 -24.96 27.93 -7.74
N VAL A 166 -25.91 28.00 -6.80
CA VAL A 166 -26.24 26.86 -5.91
C VAL A 166 -26.77 25.67 -6.73
N LYS A 167 -27.71 25.91 -7.65
CA LYS A 167 -28.26 24.89 -8.54
C LYS A 167 -27.18 24.22 -9.38
N LEU A 168 -26.32 25.02 -10.01
CA LEU A 168 -25.20 24.54 -10.82
C LEU A 168 -24.24 23.67 -10.00
N TYR A 169 -23.91 24.10 -8.78
CA TYR A 169 -23.01 23.35 -7.91
C TYR A 169 -23.62 22.02 -7.48
N ARG A 170 -24.92 21.98 -7.17
CA ARG A 170 -25.64 20.72 -6.87
C ARG A 170 -25.67 19.78 -8.08
N GLN A 171 -25.88 20.31 -9.29
CA GLN A 171 -25.83 19.50 -10.52
C GLN A 171 -24.44 18.92 -10.77
N ILE A 172 -23.37 19.70 -10.53
CA ILE A 172 -21.99 19.22 -10.67
C ILE A 172 -21.69 18.14 -9.63
N LEU A 173 -22.09 18.35 -8.36
CA LEU A 173 -21.91 17.37 -7.30
C LEU A 173 -22.58 16.03 -7.64
N GLN A 174 -23.86 16.04 -8.00
CA GLN A 174 -24.60 14.83 -8.30
C GLN A 174 -24.16 14.18 -9.63
N GLY A 175 -23.92 14.99 -10.67
CA GLY A 175 -23.64 14.50 -12.01
C GLY A 175 -22.19 14.05 -12.23
N LYS A 176 -21.21 14.75 -11.64
CA LYS A 176 -19.77 14.50 -11.89
C LYS A 176 -19.06 13.82 -10.72
N LEU A 177 -19.55 14.04 -9.50
CA LEU A 177 -18.96 13.53 -8.25
C LEU A 177 -19.94 12.63 -7.47
N GLY A 178 -21.01 12.14 -8.10
CA GLY A 178 -22.11 11.43 -7.43
C GLY A 178 -21.66 10.23 -6.59
N ASP A 179 -20.69 9.45 -7.07
CA ASP A 179 -20.13 8.30 -6.35
C ASP A 179 -19.24 8.70 -5.16
N TRP A 180 -18.88 9.97 -5.03
CA TRP A 180 -18.09 10.50 -3.93
C TRP A 180 -18.94 11.24 -2.89
N VAL A 181 -20.22 11.46 -3.14
CA VAL A 181 -21.14 12.20 -2.24
C VAL A 181 -21.11 11.61 -0.83
N LYS A 182 -21.12 10.29 -0.71
CA LYS A 182 -21.08 9.57 0.58
C LYS A 182 -19.67 9.24 1.06
N ARG A 183 -18.63 9.55 0.28
CA ARG A 183 -17.24 9.29 0.69
C ARG A 183 -16.82 10.33 1.72
N PRO A 184 -16.15 9.93 2.81
CA PRO A 184 -15.43 10.84 3.70
C PRO A 184 -14.39 11.66 2.92
N LEU A 185 -14.20 12.93 3.30
CA LEU A 185 -13.23 13.79 2.61
C LEU A 185 -11.79 13.26 2.65
N ASP A 186 -11.40 12.54 3.71
CA ASP A 186 -10.06 11.95 3.87
C ASP A 186 -9.84 10.69 3.03
N ALA A 187 -10.93 10.03 2.61
CA ALA A 187 -10.89 8.85 1.76
C ALA A 187 -10.69 9.19 0.28
N ILE A 188 -10.87 10.45 -0.13
CA ILE A 188 -10.65 10.91 -1.50
C ILE A 188 -9.18 11.31 -1.65
N THR A 189 -8.42 10.49 -2.37
CA THR A 189 -6.99 10.70 -2.54
C THR A 189 -6.70 11.68 -3.68
N ARG A 190 -5.48 12.22 -3.73
CA ARG A 190 -5.04 13.06 -4.85
C ARG A 190 -5.13 12.32 -6.19
N GLN A 191 -4.78 11.03 -6.21
CA GLN A 191 -4.88 10.19 -7.41
C GLN A 191 -6.34 10.07 -7.86
N ASP A 192 -7.28 9.87 -6.92
CA ASP A 192 -8.70 9.83 -7.24
C ASP A 192 -9.15 11.12 -7.95
N VAL A 193 -8.68 12.28 -7.48
CA VAL A 193 -9.00 13.61 -8.06
C VAL A 193 -8.45 13.77 -9.48
N GLU A 194 -7.19 13.38 -9.71
CA GLU A 194 -6.56 13.42 -11.04
C GLU A 194 -7.29 12.49 -12.02
N ASP A 195 -7.56 11.25 -11.62
CA ASP A 195 -8.27 10.26 -12.44
C ASP A 195 -9.70 10.74 -12.77
N ARG A 196 -10.37 11.36 -11.79
CA ARG A 196 -11.70 11.94 -11.98
C ARG A 196 -11.68 13.11 -12.96
N PHE A 197 -10.69 14.00 -12.84
CA PHE A 197 -10.55 15.14 -13.74
C PHE A 197 -10.34 14.71 -15.19
N ASN A 198 -9.46 13.74 -15.41
CA ASN A 198 -9.21 13.19 -16.74
C ASN A 198 -10.49 12.58 -17.32
N ARG A 199 -11.20 11.76 -16.54
CA ARG A 199 -12.47 11.15 -16.96
C ARG A 199 -13.56 12.16 -17.32
N ILE A 200 -13.68 13.26 -16.56
CA ILE A 200 -14.66 14.32 -16.87
C ILE A 200 -14.23 15.05 -18.14
N THR A 201 -12.94 15.35 -18.28
CA THR A 201 -12.40 16.07 -19.43
C THR A 201 -12.58 15.29 -20.73
N GLU A 202 -12.35 13.97 -20.70
CA GLU A 202 -12.57 13.08 -21.85
C GLU A 202 -14.04 13.04 -22.29
N ARG A 203 -14.99 13.05 -21.35
CA ARG A 203 -16.42 12.88 -21.64
C ARG A 203 -17.19 14.18 -21.88
N HIS A 204 -16.77 15.26 -21.24
CA HIS A 204 -17.55 16.50 -21.14
C HIS A 204 -16.71 17.77 -21.40
N GLY A 205 -15.45 17.59 -21.81
CA GLY A 205 -14.54 18.68 -22.10
C GLY A 205 -13.87 19.28 -20.86
N TRP A 206 -12.78 19.99 -21.12
CA TRP A 206 -11.89 20.57 -20.11
C TRP A 206 -12.60 21.57 -19.19
N ALA A 207 -13.46 22.43 -19.74
CA ALA A 207 -14.16 23.47 -18.97
C ALA A 207 -15.02 22.86 -17.85
N THR A 208 -15.76 21.80 -18.16
CA THR A 208 -16.59 21.06 -17.19
C THR A 208 -15.73 20.40 -16.11
N GLY A 209 -14.59 19.81 -16.50
CA GLY A 209 -13.62 19.24 -15.56
C GLY A 209 -13.08 20.30 -14.59
N ASN A 210 -12.66 21.44 -15.13
CA ASN A 210 -12.10 22.53 -14.33
C ASN A 210 -13.15 23.12 -13.37
N GLN A 211 -14.40 23.24 -13.82
CA GLN A 211 -15.50 23.72 -12.98
C GLN A 211 -15.77 22.78 -11.80
N ALA A 212 -15.77 21.46 -12.04
CA ALA A 212 -15.92 20.46 -10.98
C ALA A 212 -14.78 20.52 -9.96
N MET A 213 -13.53 20.66 -10.42
CA MET A 213 -12.37 20.74 -9.54
C MET A 213 -12.28 22.05 -8.78
N SER A 214 -12.70 23.16 -9.39
CA SER A 214 -12.79 24.47 -8.73
C SER A 214 -13.81 24.47 -7.58
N MET A 215 -14.97 23.84 -7.80
CA MET A 215 -15.97 23.62 -6.77
C MET A 215 -15.43 22.72 -5.65
N LEU A 216 -14.85 21.56 -6.02
CA LEU A 216 -14.27 20.62 -5.05
C LEU A 216 -13.20 21.28 -4.18
N ARG A 217 -12.27 22.03 -4.78
CA ARG A 217 -11.25 22.80 -4.08
C ARG A 217 -11.88 23.80 -3.08
N SER A 218 -12.98 24.44 -3.46
CA SER A 218 -13.67 25.41 -2.60
C SER A 218 -14.30 24.75 -1.38
N VAL A 219 -14.81 23.52 -1.52
CA VAL A 219 -15.32 22.71 -0.42
C VAL A 219 -14.18 22.28 0.52
N TYR A 220 -13.06 21.79 -0.02
CA TYR A 220 -11.89 21.36 0.77
C TYR A 220 -11.14 22.49 1.48
N ARG A 221 -11.14 23.71 0.92
CA ARG A 221 -10.42 24.85 1.50
C ARG A 221 -11.08 25.38 2.78
N ARG A 222 -12.38 25.15 2.96
CA ARG A 222 -13.05 25.53 4.21
C ARG A 222 -12.83 24.41 5.23
N PRO A 223 -12.11 24.67 6.34
CA PRO A 223 -11.93 23.66 7.36
C PRO A 223 -13.30 23.28 7.93
N CYS A 224 -13.52 21.97 7.95
CA CYS A 224 -14.48 21.34 8.84
C CYS A 224 -13.99 21.69 10.24
N VAL A 225 -14.71 22.57 10.94
CA VAL A 225 -14.49 22.80 12.38
C VAL A 225 -15.16 21.67 13.12
#